data_AF-W4PDB1-F1
#
_entry.id   AF-W4PDB1-F1
#
_cell.length_a   1.000
_cell.length_b   1.000
_cell.length_c   1.000
_cell.angle_alpha   90.00
_cell.angle_beta   90.00
_cell.angle_gamma   90.00
#
_symmetry.space_group_name_H-M   'P 1'
#
loop_
_entity.id
_entity.type
_entity.pdbx_description
1 polymer ?
#
loop_
_entity_poly.entity_id
_entity_poly.type
_entity_poly.pdbx_seq_one_letter_code
_entity_poly.pdbx_strand_id
1 'polypeptide(L)'
;MFFLPHFLYVDFLLKYPIGINEKKDMNKDKMIKWIASRNVGLSSRTMWGALMGTKCDGSDYPRDVDDFSRCYSLYVFCEVSKEDLERVAAVYPYWKPIVERWDELCSMYEKRDYGGIYKALSSMRERIMGLKNLDNVGLK
;
A
#
# COMPACT_ATOMS: atom_id res chain seq x y z
N MET A 1 -0.41 -36.08 -31.58
CA MET A 1 -0.92 -34.82 -30.99
C MET A 1 -2.44 -34.96 -30.92
N PHE A 2 -2.97 -35.38 -29.77
CA PHE A 2 -4.40 -35.67 -29.61
C PHE A 2 -5.13 -34.37 -29.30
N PHE A 3 -5.88 -33.85 -30.28
CA PHE A 3 -6.87 -32.79 -30.05
C PHE A 3 -8.07 -33.42 -29.35
N LEU A 4 -8.29 -33.08 -28.08
CA LEU A 4 -9.55 -33.43 -27.42
C LEU A 4 -10.69 -32.63 -28.08
N PRO A 5 -11.86 -33.27 -28.36
CA PRO A 5 -12.99 -32.59 -28.97
C PRO A 5 -13.49 -31.46 -28.06
N HIS A 6 -13.79 -30.30 -28.66
CA HIS A 6 -14.18 -29.04 -28.01
C HIS A 6 -15.26 -29.20 -26.92
N PHE A 7 -16.13 -30.21 -27.07
CA PHE A 7 -17.22 -30.50 -26.13
C PHE A 7 -16.73 -30.94 -24.73
N LEU A 8 -15.62 -31.68 -24.64
CA LEU A 8 -15.12 -32.16 -23.34
C LEU A 8 -14.40 -31.08 -22.52
N TYR A 9 -13.96 -29.99 -23.16
CA TYR A 9 -13.27 -28.89 -22.48
C TYR A 9 -14.23 -28.03 -21.65
N VAL A 10 -15.44 -27.80 -22.17
CA VAL A 10 -16.47 -26.99 -21.50
C VAL A 10 -17.00 -27.71 -20.25
N ASP A 11 -17.22 -29.02 -20.34
CA ASP A 11 -17.67 -29.84 -19.20
C ASP A 11 -16.61 -29.95 -18.09
N PHE A 12 -15.32 -29.97 -18.44
CA PHE A 12 -14.23 -29.98 -17.45
C PHE A 12 -14.19 -28.68 -16.63
N LEU A 13 -14.38 -27.52 -17.28
CA LEU A 13 -14.41 -26.21 -16.62
C LEU A 13 -15.63 -26.02 -15.70
N LEU A 14 -16.78 -26.60 -16.06
CA LEU A 14 -17.98 -26.55 -15.22
C LEU A 14 -17.90 -27.50 -14.02
N LYS A 15 -17.16 -28.61 -14.14
CA LYS A 15 -17.02 -29.63 -13.09
C LYS A 15 -15.93 -29.30 -12.06
N TYR A 16 -14.93 -28.53 -12.45
CA TYR A 16 -13.87 -28.03 -11.58
C TYR A 16 -13.81 -26.51 -11.67
N PRO A 17 -14.70 -25.77 -10.97
CA PRO A 17 -14.60 -24.33 -10.90
C PRO A 17 -13.22 -23.99 -10.34
N ILE A 18 -12.34 -23.45 -11.19
CA ILE A 18 -11.10 -22.84 -10.76
C ILE A 18 -11.56 -21.71 -9.85
N GLY A 19 -11.34 -21.88 -8.55
CA GLY A 19 -11.66 -20.86 -7.56
C GLY A 19 -10.85 -19.61 -7.89
N ILE A 20 -11.41 -18.72 -8.69
CA ILE A 20 -10.96 -17.34 -8.82
C ILE A 20 -11.17 -16.75 -7.43
N ASN A 21 -10.10 -16.71 -6.66
CA ASN A 21 -10.04 -16.00 -5.40
C ASN A 21 -10.38 -14.54 -5.71
N GLU A 22 -11.64 -14.14 -5.48
CA GLU A 22 -12.07 -12.76 -5.61
C GLU A 22 -11.21 -11.94 -4.64
N LYS A 23 -10.18 -11.28 -5.17
CA LYS A 23 -9.30 -10.44 -4.39
C LYS A 23 -10.16 -9.39 -3.68
N LYS A 24 -10.11 -9.39 -2.36
CA LYS A 24 -10.72 -8.33 -1.55
C LYS A 24 -9.88 -7.07 -1.71
N ASP A 25 -10.24 -6.24 -2.68
CA ASP A 25 -9.69 -4.88 -2.80
C ASP A 25 -10.04 -4.05 -1.55
N MET A 26 -9.20 -3.05 -1.25
CA MET A 26 -9.45 -2.06 -0.20
C MET A 26 -10.89 -1.47 -0.26
N ASN A 27 -11.44 -1.10 0.89
CA ASN A 27 -12.83 -0.61 0.94
C ASN A 27 -12.94 0.85 0.47
N LYS A 28 -13.34 1.05 -0.79
CA LYS A 28 -13.46 2.39 -1.42
C LYS A 28 -14.41 3.34 -0.67
N ASP A 29 -15.51 2.85 -0.11
CA ASP A 29 -16.43 3.68 0.67
C ASP A 29 -15.77 4.19 1.96
N LYS A 30 -14.99 3.32 2.62
CA LYS A 30 -14.20 3.73 3.79
C LYS A 30 -13.07 4.68 3.40
N MET A 31 -12.45 4.52 2.23
CA MET A 31 -11.44 5.45 1.73
C MET A 31 -11.99 6.86 1.51
N ILE A 32 -13.20 6.99 0.95
CA ILE A 32 -13.91 8.27 0.78
C ILE A 32 -14.26 8.87 2.14
N LYS A 33 -14.78 8.06 3.08
CA LYS A 33 -15.10 8.54 4.44
C LYS A 33 -13.85 8.99 5.19
N TRP A 34 -12.74 8.24 5.06
CA TRP A 34 -11.51 8.51 5.78
C TRP A 34 -10.93 9.86 5.36
N ILE A 35 -10.80 10.10 4.05
CA ILE A 35 -10.23 11.36 3.54
C ILE A 35 -11.07 12.59 3.92
N ALA A 36 -12.39 12.43 4.04
CA ALA A 36 -13.30 13.53 4.38
C ALA A 36 -13.42 13.83 5.89
N SER A 37 -13.07 12.90 6.78
CA SER A 37 -13.42 12.98 8.21
C SER A 37 -12.27 12.78 9.20
N ARG A 38 -11.08 12.39 8.75
CA ARG A 38 -9.95 12.08 9.63
C ARG A 38 -8.87 13.15 9.56
N ASN A 39 -7.93 13.08 10.50
CA ASN A 39 -6.74 13.91 10.46
C ASN A 39 -5.80 13.38 9.35
N VAL A 40 -5.67 14.15 8.27
CA VAL A 40 -4.92 13.75 7.08
C VAL A 40 -3.62 14.54 6.96
N GLY A 41 -2.53 13.85 6.68
CA GLY A 41 -1.22 14.44 6.38
C GLY A 41 -0.75 14.10 4.97
N LEU A 42 0.30 14.75 4.48
CA LEU A 42 0.82 14.56 3.13
C LEU A 42 1.23 13.11 2.83
N SER A 43 1.87 12.43 3.79
CA SER A 43 2.23 11.01 3.71
C SER A 43 1.00 10.11 3.52
N SER A 44 0.00 10.26 4.37
CA SER A 44 -1.25 9.48 4.29
C SER A 44 -2.09 9.82 3.04
N ARG A 45 -2.06 11.08 2.57
CA ARG A 45 -2.67 11.47 1.28
C ARG A 45 -1.95 10.84 0.10
N THR A 46 -0.62 10.73 0.17
CA THR A 46 0.18 10.05 -0.86
C THR A 46 -0.22 8.58 -0.96
N MET A 47 -0.31 7.89 0.17
CA MET A 47 -0.82 6.51 0.24
C MET A 47 -2.23 6.41 -0.32
N TRP A 48 -3.16 7.26 0.15
CA TRP A 48 -4.54 7.30 -0.33
C TRP A 48 -4.62 7.50 -1.85
N GLY A 49 -3.86 8.46 -2.39
CA GLY A 49 -3.86 8.80 -3.81
C GLY A 49 -3.39 7.64 -4.69
N ALA A 50 -2.26 7.02 -4.35
CA ALA A 50 -1.77 5.84 -5.07
C ALA A 50 -2.82 4.71 -5.09
N LEU A 51 -3.43 4.46 -3.93
CA LEU A 51 -4.44 3.41 -3.76
C LEU A 51 -5.74 3.68 -4.53
N MET A 52 -6.16 4.95 -4.60
CA MET A 52 -7.34 5.40 -5.32
C MET A 52 -7.08 5.69 -6.81
N GLY A 53 -5.84 5.57 -7.27
CA GLY A 53 -5.45 5.85 -8.66
C GLY A 53 -5.50 7.34 -9.03
N THR A 54 -5.33 8.24 -8.06
CA THR A 54 -5.30 9.69 -8.27
C THR A 54 -4.03 10.32 -7.76
N LYS A 55 -3.55 11.36 -8.44
CA LYS A 55 -2.39 12.14 -7.96
C LYS A 55 -2.86 13.13 -6.90
N CYS A 56 -2.09 13.24 -5.82
CA CYS A 56 -2.22 14.34 -4.87
C CYS A 56 -1.23 15.45 -5.24
N ASP A 57 -1.58 16.70 -4.91
CA ASP A 57 -0.64 17.81 -4.99
C ASP A 57 0.49 17.60 -3.97
N GLY A 58 1.68 17.37 -4.51
CA GLY A 58 2.82 16.91 -3.72
C GLY A 58 2.70 15.44 -3.31
N SER A 59 3.84 14.83 -3.03
CA SER A 59 3.90 13.47 -2.51
C SER A 59 5.04 13.33 -1.52
N ASP A 60 4.79 12.56 -0.46
CA ASP A 60 5.78 12.32 0.57
C ASP A 60 5.58 10.97 1.27
N TYR A 61 6.44 10.69 2.23
CA TYR A 61 6.45 9.48 3.04
C TYR A 61 6.40 9.84 4.54
N PRO A 62 5.99 8.92 5.43
CA PRO A 62 6.02 9.19 6.87
C PRO A 62 7.45 9.38 7.38
N ARG A 63 7.74 10.54 7.97
CA ARG A 63 9.09 10.87 8.48
C ARG A 63 9.24 10.60 9.97
N ASP A 64 8.13 10.70 10.70
CA ASP A 64 8.06 10.52 12.13
C ASP A 64 6.82 9.70 12.53
N VAL A 65 6.62 9.61 13.84
CA VAL A 65 5.53 8.86 14.47
C VAL A 65 4.17 9.47 14.14
N ASP A 66 4.08 10.79 14.10
CA ASP A 66 2.82 11.49 13.83
C ASP A 66 2.40 11.26 12.39
N ASP A 67 3.32 11.34 11.43
CA ASP A 67 3.06 11.00 10.04
C ASP A 67 2.68 9.53 9.87
N PHE A 68 3.41 8.63 10.54
CA PHE A 68 3.11 7.19 10.49
C PHE A 68 1.72 6.89 11.07
N SER A 69 1.33 7.54 12.17
CA SER A 69 0.02 7.35 12.81
C SER A 69 -1.16 7.59 11.86
N ARG A 70 -1.03 8.57 10.96
CA ARG A 70 -2.05 8.90 9.96
C ARG A 70 -2.10 7.85 8.86
N CYS A 71 -0.95 7.35 8.41
CA CYS A 71 -0.88 6.22 7.46
C CYS A 71 -1.45 4.94 8.07
N TYR A 72 -1.11 4.64 9.33
CA TYR A 72 -1.65 3.48 10.07
C TYR A 72 -3.16 3.61 10.28
N SER A 73 -3.66 4.81 10.60
CA SER A 73 -5.10 5.06 10.69
C SER A 73 -5.84 4.77 9.38
N LEU A 74 -5.28 5.18 8.24
CA LEU A 74 -5.82 4.85 6.92
C LEU A 74 -5.83 3.33 6.72
N TYR A 75 -4.68 2.68 6.96
CA TYR A 75 -4.49 1.24 6.78
C TYR A 75 -5.54 0.42 7.53
N VAL A 76 -5.70 0.67 8.84
CA VAL A 76 -6.67 -0.04 9.68
C VAL A 76 -8.10 0.32 9.32
N PHE A 77 -8.42 1.61 9.19
CA PHE A 77 -9.80 2.03 8.96
C PHE A 77 -10.33 1.56 7.61
N CYS A 78 -9.52 1.66 6.55
CA CYS A 78 -9.92 1.35 5.18
C CYS A 78 -9.69 -0.13 4.80
N GLU A 79 -9.23 -0.95 5.74
CA GLU A 79 -8.92 -2.37 5.52
C GLU A 79 -7.91 -2.57 4.37
N VAL A 80 -6.85 -1.74 4.36
CA VAL A 80 -5.79 -1.85 3.36
C VAL A 80 -4.97 -3.10 3.64
N SER A 81 -4.63 -3.83 2.59
CA SER A 81 -3.77 -5.02 2.67
C SER A 81 -2.29 -4.70 2.43
N LYS A 82 -1.40 -5.68 2.66
CA LYS A 82 0.02 -5.52 2.33
C LYS A 82 0.26 -5.48 0.82
N GLU A 83 -0.56 -6.20 0.06
CA GLU A 83 -0.58 -6.18 -1.41
C GLU A 83 -0.99 -4.80 -1.94
N ASP A 84 -1.90 -4.12 -1.26
CA ASP A 84 -2.26 -2.73 -1.58
C ASP A 84 -1.09 -1.77 -1.35
N LEU A 85 -0.32 -1.96 -0.27
CA LEU A 85 0.88 -1.18 -0.03
C LEU A 85 1.94 -1.35 -1.12
N GLU A 86 2.04 -2.53 -1.73
CA GLU A 86 2.91 -2.74 -2.89
C GLU A 86 2.45 -1.88 -4.10
N ARG A 87 1.14 -1.62 -4.26
CA ARG A 87 0.65 -0.65 -5.26
C ARG A 87 1.13 0.77 -4.97
N VAL A 88 1.26 1.15 -3.70
CA VAL A 88 1.83 2.45 -3.30
C VAL A 88 3.30 2.52 -3.72
N ALA A 89 4.08 1.48 -3.45
CA ALA A 89 5.48 1.41 -3.86
C ALA A 89 5.66 1.36 -5.38
N ALA A 90 4.70 0.82 -6.13
CA ALA A 90 4.73 0.84 -7.59
C ALA A 90 4.53 2.27 -8.16
N VAL A 91 3.70 3.09 -7.52
CA VAL A 91 3.48 4.49 -7.93
C VAL A 91 4.62 5.40 -7.43
N TYR A 92 5.07 5.15 -6.22
CA TYR A 92 6.12 5.90 -5.51
C TYR A 92 7.22 4.94 -5.04
N PRO A 93 8.19 4.57 -5.88
CA PRO A 93 9.32 3.69 -5.52
C PRO A 93 10.00 4.01 -4.20
N TYR A 94 10.10 5.28 -3.82
CA TYR A 94 10.64 5.69 -2.51
C TYR A 94 9.84 5.20 -1.28
N TRP A 95 8.62 4.67 -1.45
CA TRP A 95 7.87 4.00 -0.39
C TRP A 95 8.34 2.56 -0.14
N LYS A 96 9.08 1.94 -1.06
CA LYS A 96 9.48 0.52 -0.97
C LYS A 96 10.15 0.16 0.37
N PRO A 97 11.10 0.95 0.92
CA PRO A 97 11.72 0.65 2.22
C PRO A 97 10.70 0.58 3.38
N ILE A 98 9.65 1.40 3.33
CA ILE A 98 8.61 1.44 4.37
C ILE A 98 7.68 0.24 4.24
N VAL A 99 7.29 -0.13 3.02
CA VAL A 99 6.44 -1.30 2.76
C VAL A 99 7.13 -2.59 3.20
N GLU A 100 8.43 -2.73 2.95
CA GLU A 100 9.24 -3.87 3.39
C GLU A 100 9.22 -4.06 4.92
N ARG A 101 9.13 -2.97 5.69
CA ARG A 101 9.13 -2.97 7.16
C ARG A 101 7.77 -2.65 7.78
N TRP A 102 6.69 -2.72 7.00
CA TRP A 102 5.37 -2.26 7.45
C TRP A 102 4.88 -2.97 8.72
N ASP A 103 5.04 -4.29 8.79
CA ASP A 103 4.59 -5.10 9.94
C ASP A 103 5.37 -4.77 11.21
N GLU A 104 6.67 -4.48 11.08
CA GLU A 104 7.53 -4.03 12.18
C GLU A 104 7.04 -2.68 12.73
N LEU A 105 6.79 -1.72 11.83
CA LEU A 105 6.30 -0.40 12.21
C LEU A 105 4.91 -0.46 12.86
N CYS A 106 4.00 -1.29 12.34
CA CYS A 106 2.69 -1.55 12.95
C CYS A 106 2.84 -2.10 14.37
N SER A 107 3.70 -3.11 14.53
CA SER A 107 3.94 -3.72 15.85
C SER A 107 4.51 -2.72 16.86
N MET A 108 5.45 -1.86 16.45
CA MET A 108 5.98 -0.79 17.30
C MET A 108 4.89 0.20 17.70
N TYR A 109 4.03 0.60 16.75
CA TYR A 109 2.97 1.58 17.00
C TYR A 109 1.93 1.06 17.98
N GLU A 110 1.50 -0.19 17.81
CA GLU A 110 0.56 -0.86 18.72
C GLU A 110 1.13 -1.01 20.14
N LYS A 111 2.44 -1.26 20.25
CA LYS A 111 3.17 -1.30 21.54
C LYS A 111 3.51 0.08 22.10
N ARG A 112 3.16 1.16 21.38
CA ARG A 112 3.50 2.56 21.72
C ARG A 112 5.01 2.82 21.79
N ASP A 113 5.81 2.06 21.05
CA ASP A 113 7.24 2.29 20.88
C ASP A 113 7.50 3.37 19.81
N TYR A 114 7.12 4.61 20.15
CA TYR A 114 7.25 5.76 19.28
C TYR A 114 8.73 6.10 18.99
N GLY A 115 9.61 5.87 19.96
CA GLY A 115 11.05 6.02 19.78
C GLY A 115 11.61 5.02 18.76
N GLY A 116 11.16 3.77 18.79
CA GLY A 116 11.50 2.73 17.82
C GLY A 116 11.07 3.09 16.40
N ILE A 117 9.84 3.58 16.23
CA ILE A 117 9.34 4.04 14.91
C ILE A 117 10.21 5.16 14.35
N TYR A 118 10.49 6.19 15.15
CA TYR A 118 11.33 7.30 14.70
C TYR A 118 12.71 6.82 14.24
N LYS A 119 13.35 5.91 15.02
CA LYS A 119 14.64 5.32 14.66
C LYS A 119 14.54 4.49 13.38
N ALA A 120 13.50 3.69 13.23
CA ALA A 120 13.26 2.86 12.05
C ALA A 120 13.08 3.71 10.78
N LEU A 121 12.22 4.75 10.84
CA LEU A 121 12.02 5.68 9.73
C LEU A 121 13.30 6.45 9.39
N SER A 122 14.02 6.93 10.42
CA SER A 122 15.29 7.63 10.25
C SER A 122 16.36 6.76 9.60
N SER A 123 16.44 5.47 9.97
CA SER A 123 17.45 4.55 9.39
C SER A 123 17.23 4.27 7.91
N MET A 124 16.02 4.50 7.39
CA MET A 124 15.70 4.32 5.96
C MET A 124 15.81 5.61 5.15
N ARG A 125 16.00 6.76 5.81
CA ARG A 125 15.89 8.09 5.21
C ARG A 125 16.79 8.27 4.00
N GLU A 126 18.05 7.82 4.06
CA GLU A 126 18.99 7.97 2.95
C GLU A 126 18.53 7.20 1.70
N ARG A 127 18.11 5.93 1.89
CA ARG A 127 17.57 5.11 0.80
C ARG A 127 16.31 5.72 0.20
N ILE A 128 15.39 6.19 1.05
CA ILE A 128 14.15 6.84 0.61
C ILE A 128 14.46 8.11 -0.20
N MET A 129 15.36 8.97 0.28
CA MET A 129 15.73 10.19 -0.43
C MET A 129 16.42 9.91 -1.77
N GLY A 130 17.27 8.89 -1.83
CA GLY A 130 17.88 8.43 -3.09
C GLY A 130 16.82 8.04 -4.12
N LEU A 131 15.86 7.19 -3.72
CA LEU A 131 14.75 6.76 -4.57
C LEU A 131 13.84 7.94 -4.96
N LYS A 132 13.56 8.86 -4.03
CA LYS A 132 12.70 10.01 -4.28
C LYS A 132 13.32 10.96 -5.30
N ASN A 133 14.63 11.14 -5.26
CA ASN A 133 15.35 11.94 -6.25
C ASN A 133 15.31 11.30 -7.63
N LEU A 134 15.51 9.98 -7.72
CA LEU A 134 15.38 9.22 -8.98
C LEU A 134 13.96 9.32 -9.57
N ASP A 135 12.95 9.19 -8.72
CA ASP A 135 11.54 9.37 -9.08
C ASP A 135 11.23 10.76 -9.65
N ASN A 136 11.79 11.81 -9.04
CA ASN A 136 11.59 13.20 -9.47
C ASN A 136 12.21 13.50 -10.84
N VAL A 137 13.28 12.78 -11.22
CA VAL A 137 13.92 12.91 -12.54
C VAL A 137 13.41 11.89 -13.57
N GLY A 138 12.41 11.09 -13.22
CA GLY A 138 11.78 10.12 -14.12
C GLY A 138 12.60 8.85 -14.38
N LEU A 139 13.59 8.55 -13.54
CA LEU A 139 14.39 7.33 -13.59
C LEU A 139 13.81 6.34 -12.58
N LYS A 140 12.79 5.56 -12.98
CA LYS A 140 12.06 4.63 -12.11
C LYS A 140 12.34 3.18 -12.47
#